data_AF-A0A2V7XIF6-F1
#
_entry.id   AF-A0A2V7XIF6-F1
#
_cell.length_a   1.000
_cell.length_b   1.000
_cell.length_c   1.000
_cell.angle_alpha   90.00
_cell.angle_beta   90.00
_cell.angle_gamma   90.00
#
_symmetry.space_group_name_H-M   'P 1'
#
loop_
_entity.id
_entity.type
_entity.pdbx_description
1 polymer ?
#
loop_
_entity_poly.entity_id
_entity_poly.type
_entity_poly.pdbx_seq_one_letter_code
_entity_poly.pdbx_strand_id
1 'polypeptide(L)'
;MRLRSACINVGLSFVVTAVTLLVMEGAARVLTARRGMGKEQNEFAQYQVHDPVLGWRDKPNARVFFHRREYEVELRTNSQGLRDRERSYEGSAFRVLALGDSFLEAYSVPLEQSVTQVLEKRLTAPACPIEVINAGVAGYSTDQEYLAYRQEGVRYHPQVVVLFFFYNDVLATISSFEYGRPKPVLDFRPMHPLVANEPVPPAPPPPAPSTRRRKAEVRSDGSNAGPGSTTGWRSLGSFGLSARCIRQTS
;
A
#
# COMPACT_ATOMS: atom_id res chain seq x y z
N MET A 1 8.58 13.22 64.84
CA MET A 1 7.25 13.20 64.18
C MET A 1 7.29 13.49 62.68
N ARG A 2 8.10 14.44 62.17
CA ARG A 2 8.08 14.86 60.74
C ARG A 2 8.52 13.79 59.72
N LEU A 3 9.45 12.89 60.07
CA LEU A 3 9.98 11.88 59.15
C LEU A 3 8.98 10.76 58.83
N ARG A 4 8.18 10.33 59.83
CA ARG A 4 7.16 9.29 59.64
C ARG A 4 6.06 9.75 58.68
N SER A 5 5.59 10.99 58.84
CA SER A 5 4.60 11.59 57.93
C SER A 5 5.17 11.80 56.53
N ALA A 6 6.45 12.17 56.40
CA ALA A 6 7.11 12.29 55.11
C ALA A 6 7.21 10.93 54.37
N CYS A 7 7.63 9.85 55.05
CA CYS A 7 7.69 8.52 54.45
C CYS A 7 6.30 8.01 54.02
N ILE A 8 5.26 8.27 54.83
CA ILE A 8 3.88 7.92 54.50
C ILE A 8 3.40 8.68 53.26
N ASN A 9 3.65 9.99 53.19
CA ASN A 9 3.23 10.81 52.05
C ASN A 9 3.97 10.43 50.76
N VAL A 10 5.27 10.13 50.85
CA VAL A 10 6.07 9.66 49.71
C VAL A 10 5.57 8.28 49.24
N GLY A 11 5.34 7.34 50.17
CA GLY A 11 4.77 6.03 49.85
C GLY A 11 3.38 6.14 49.20
N LEU A 12 2.51 6.99 49.73
CA LEU A 12 1.19 7.26 49.16
C LEU A 12 1.29 7.84 47.75
N SER A 13 2.22 8.79 47.53
CA SER A 13 2.45 9.36 46.20
C SER A 13 2.86 8.29 45.19
N PHE A 14 3.78 7.38 45.54
CA PHE A 14 4.18 6.29 44.66
C PHE A 14 3.02 5.35 44.32
N VAL A 15 2.19 5.01 45.31
CA VAL A 15 1.01 4.16 45.10
C VAL A 15 0.02 4.84 44.16
N VAL A 16 -0.29 6.13 44.37
CA VAL A 16 -1.21 6.86 43.49
C VAL A 16 -0.65 6.93 42.08
N THR A 17 0.62 7.27 41.91
CA THR A 17 1.26 7.30 40.57
C THR A 17 1.18 5.94 39.89
N ALA A 18 1.50 4.85 40.59
CA ALA A 18 1.43 3.49 40.03
C ALA A 18 -0.01 3.13 39.61
N VAL A 19 -1.00 3.41 40.46
CA VAL A 19 -2.42 3.16 40.14
C VAL A 19 -2.86 4.00 38.94
N THR A 20 -2.48 5.29 38.87
CA THR A 20 -2.81 6.14 37.72
C THR A 20 -2.20 5.60 36.42
N LEU A 21 -0.94 5.17 36.44
CA LEU A 21 -0.29 4.58 35.26
C LEU A 21 -0.98 3.29 34.82
N LEU A 22 -1.37 2.42 35.76
CA LEU A 22 -2.12 1.19 35.45
C LEU A 22 -3.49 1.48 34.86
N VAL A 23 -4.22 2.47 35.40
CA VAL A 23 -5.51 2.91 34.88
C VAL A 23 -5.36 3.50 33.48
N MET A 24 -4.34 4.34 33.25
CA MET A 24 -4.08 4.92 31.94
C MET A 24 -3.71 3.86 30.89
N GLU A 25 -2.86 2.89 31.24
CA GLU A 25 -2.52 1.75 30.37
C GLU A 25 -3.75 0.90 30.07
N GLY A 26 -4.57 0.58 31.09
CA GLY A 26 -5.82 -0.16 30.92
C GLY A 26 -6.81 0.56 30.02
N ALA A 27 -7.00 1.87 30.24
CA ALA A 27 -7.83 2.71 29.39
C ALA A 27 -7.28 2.78 27.95
N ALA A 28 -5.95 2.92 27.79
CA ALA A 28 -5.30 2.93 26.49
C ALA A 28 -5.55 1.62 25.73
N ARG A 29 -5.36 0.45 26.37
CA ARG A 29 -5.65 -0.86 25.77
C ARG A 29 -7.09 -1.02 25.33
N VAL A 30 -8.05 -0.56 26.15
CA VAL A 30 -9.48 -0.63 25.81
C VAL A 30 -9.80 0.31 24.65
N LEU A 31 -9.26 1.52 24.64
CA LEU A 31 -9.51 2.52 23.60
C LEU A 31 -8.85 2.12 22.27
N THR A 32 -7.63 1.56 22.28
CA THR A 32 -6.96 1.08 21.06
C THR A 32 -7.67 -0.14 20.48
N ALA A 33 -8.07 -1.11 21.32
CA ALA A 33 -8.85 -2.28 20.88
C ALA A 33 -10.21 -1.88 20.26
N ARG A 34 -10.83 -0.79 20.75
CA ARG A 34 -12.09 -0.26 20.20
C ARG A 34 -11.93 0.60 18.97
N ARG A 35 -10.71 1.05 18.63
CA ARG A 35 -10.47 1.97 17.51
C ARG A 35 -10.65 1.30 16.15
N GLY A 36 -10.77 -0.03 16.13
CA GLY A 36 -10.84 -0.82 14.89
C GLY A 36 -9.55 -0.70 14.10
N MET A 37 -9.58 -1.16 12.85
CA MET A 37 -8.50 -0.90 11.91
C MET A 37 -8.29 0.60 11.70
N GLY A 38 -7.04 1.01 11.51
CA GLY A 38 -6.67 2.37 11.11
C GLY A 38 -7.34 2.78 9.80
N LYS A 39 -7.37 4.08 9.51
CA LYS A 39 -8.07 4.62 8.32
C LYS A 39 -7.57 3.98 7.02
N GLU A 40 -6.26 3.86 6.86
CA GLU A 40 -5.62 3.23 5.69
C GLU A 40 -5.96 1.75 5.59
N GLN A 41 -5.89 1.01 6.68
CA GLN A 41 -6.26 -0.41 6.73
C GLN A 41 -7.70 -0.65 6.28
N ASN A 42 -8.66 0.18 6.75
CA ASN A 42 -10.06 0.07 6.33
C ASN A 42 -10.26 0.30 4.83
N GLU A 43 -9.42 1.15 4.24
CA GLU A 43 -9.48 1.51 2.84
C GLU A 43 -8.82 0.47 1.94
N PHE A 44 -7.65 -0.01 2.33
CA PHE A 44 -7.00 -1.14 1.70
C PHE A 44 -7.92 -2.37 1.70
N ALA A 45 -8.66 -2.62 2.79
CA ALA A 45 -9.64 -3.72 2.85
C ALA A 45 -10.77 -3.62 1.80
N GLN A 46 -11.02 -2.45 1.21
CA GLN A 46 -12.05 -2.27 0.17
C GLN A 46 -11.63 -2.93 -1.14
N TYR A 47 -10.34 -2.91 -1.49
CA TYR A 47 -9.83 -3.43 -2.76
C TYR A 47 -8.79 -4.55 -2.63
N GLN A 48 -8.31 -4.87 -1.43
CA GLN A 48 -7.39 -5.99 -1.20
C GLN A 48 -8.11 -7.23 -0.68
N VAL A 49 -7.56 -8.40 -0.99
CA VAL A 49 -7.98 -9.72 -0.50
C VAL A 49 -6.77 -10.48 0.04
N HIS A 50 -7.04 -11.44 0.92
CA HIS A 50 -6.02 -12.37 1.40
C HIS A 50 -5.43 -13.18 0.25
N ASP A 51 -4.12 -13.38 0.31
CA ASP A 51 -3.37 -14.27 -0.58
C ASP A 51 -2.48 -15.18 0.26
N PRO A 52 -2.46 -16.51 0.03
CA PRO A 52 -1.70 -17.44 0.85
C PRO A 52 -0.18 -17.35 0.65
N VAL A 53 0.31 -16.70 -0.40
CA VAL A 53 1.74 -16.51 -0.66
C VAL A 53 2.15 -15.08 -0.30
N LEU A 54 1.37 -14.10 -0.76
CA LEU A 54 1.70 -12.67 -0.62
C LEU A 54 1.15 -12.05 0.66
N GLY A 55 0.29 -12.75 1.40
CA GLY A 55 -0.48 -12.22 2.54
C GLY A 55 -1.70 -11.45 2.08
N TRP A 56 -1.53 -10.51 1.16
CA TRP A 56 -2.64 -9.88 0.44
C TRP A 56 -2.25 -9.56 -1.00
N ARG A 57 -3.27 -9.34 -1.82
CA ARG A 57 -3.15 -8.77 -3.16
C ARG A 57 -4.38 -7.93 -3.47
N ASP A 58 -4.29 -7.12 -4.50
CA ASP A 58 -5.43 -6.37 -4.99
C ASP A 58 -6.44 -7.28 -5.71
N LYS A 59 -7.72 -6.93 -5.60
CA LYS A 59 -8.83 -7.60 -6.29
C LYS A 59 -8.74 -7.28 -7.78
N PRO A 60 -8.95 -8.26 -8.68
CA PRO A 60 -9.19 -7.99 -10.09
C PRO A 60 -10.38 -7.06 -10.30
N ASN A 61 -10.25 -6.12 -11.24
CA ASN A 61 -11.31 -5.18 -11.61
C ASN A 61 -11.89 -4.37 -10.43
N ALA A 62 -11.08 -4.09 -9.41
CA ALA A 62 -11.51 -3.30 -8.27
C ALA A 62 -11.81 -1.87 -8.69
N ARG A 63 -12.76 -1.25 -7.99
CA ARG A 63 -13.05 0.18 -8.10
C ARG A 63 -13.33 0.74 -6.71
N VAL A 64 -12.50 1.66 -6.27
CA VAL A 64 -12.61 2.32 -4.95
C VAL A 64 -12.40 3.82 -5.13
N PHE A 65 -13.12 4.62 -4.36
CA PHE A 65 -12.96 6.08 -4.36
C PHE A 65 -12.34 6.51 -3.04
N PHE A 66 -11.15 7.10 -3.11
CA PHE A 66 -10.52 7.73 -1.97
C PHE A 66 -10.94 9.19 -1.89
N HIS A 67 -11.54 9.55 -0.75
CA HIS A 67 -11.85 10.94 -0.40
C HIS A 67 -11.00 11.35 0.80
N ARG A 68 -9.90 12.05 0.52
CA ARG A 68 -8.95 12.61 1.51
C ARG A 68 -9.04 14.12 1.52
N ARG A 69 -8.49 14.75 2.55
CA ARG A 69 -8.38 16.22 2.56
C ARG A 69 -7.40 16.69 1.48
N GLU A 70 -6.43 15.84 1.17
CA GLU A 70 -5.30 16.09 0.31
C GLU A 70 -5.55 15.69 -1.15
N TYR A 71 -6.44 14.72 -1.39
CA TYR A 71 -6.72 14.20 -2.73
C TYR A 71 -8.09 13.52 -2.84
N GLU A 72 -8.62 13.50 -4.05
CA GLU A 72 -9.78 12.70 -4.44
C GLU A 72 -9.41 11.89 -5.68
N VAL A 73 -9.40 10.56 -5.54
CA VAL A 73 -8.89 9.65 -6.57
C VAL A 73 -9.74 8.41 -6.67
N GLU A 74 -10.07 8.03 -7.90
CA GLU A 74 -10.59 6.71 -8.21
C GLU A 74 -9.43 5.72 -8.37
N LEU A 75 -9.37 4.74 -7.49
CA LEU A 75 -8.49 3.59 -7.64
C LEU A 75 -9.19 2.51 -8.46
N ARG A 76 -8.54 2.11 -9.54
CA ARG A 76 -8.95 0.99 -10.39
C ARG A 76 -7.79 0.03 -10.57
N THR A 77 -8.11 -1.24 -10.60
CA THR A 77 -7.19 -2.32 -10.96
C THR A 77 -7.70 -3.02 -12.21
N ASN A 78 -6.77 -3.58 -12.98
CA ASN A 78 -7.06 -4.33 -14.20
C ASN A 78 -7.55 -5.76 -13.89
N SER A 79 -7.77 -6.56 -14.94
CA SER A 79 -8.22 -7.94 -14.80
C SER A 79 -7.23 -8.88 -14.09
N GLN A 80 -5.94 -8.50 -14.01
CA GLN A 80 -4.92 -9.20 -13.20
C GLN A 80 -4.81 -8.67 -11.77
N GLY A 81 -5.55 -7.61 -11.43
CA GLY A 81 -5.48 -6.95 -10.13
C GLY A 81 -4.35 -5.91 -10.02
N LEU A 82 -3.67 -5.55 -11.10
CA LEU A 82 -2.66 -4.49 -11.08
C LEU A 82 -3.32 -3.11 -11.19
N ARG A 83 -2.79 -2.10 -10.47
CA ARG A 83 -3.14 -0.69 -10.71
C ARG A 83 -2.43 -0.17 -11.98
N ASP A 84 -2.92 -0.66 -13.11
CA ASP A 84 -2.40 -0.37 -14.44
C ASP A 84 -3.54 -0.46 -15.47
N ARG A 85 -3.22 -0.21 -16.73
CA ARG A 85 -4.02 -0.61 -17.89
C ARG A 85 -4.07 -2.13 -17.99
N GLU A 86 -4.96 -2.66 -18.82
CA GLU A 86 -4.94 -4.08 -19.16
C GLU A 86 -3.60 -4.43 -19.82
N ARG A 87 -2.95 -5.49 -19.32
CA ARG A 87 -1.68 -5.99 -19.83
C ARG A 87 -1.83 -7.43 -20.29
N SER A 88 -1.35 -7.72 -21.49
CA SER A 88 -1.26 -9.10 -21.99
C SER A 88 0.04 -9.74 -21.51
N TYR A 89 0.01 -11.02 -21.14
CA TYR A 89 1.25 -11.79 -20.91
C TYR A 89 2.02 -12.00 -22.22
N GLU A 90 1.29 -12.17 -23.33
CA GLU A 90 1.86 -12.31 -24.67
C GLU A 90 2.12 -10.95 -25.32
N GLY A 91 3.12 -10.85 -26.17
CA GLY A 91 3.41 -9.64 -26.95
C GLY A 91 4.89 -9.48 -27.30
N SER A 92 5.18 -8.52 -28.18
CA SER A 92 6.54 -8.19 -28.64
C SER A 92 7.04 -6.82 -28.12
N ALA A 93 6.26 -6.15 -27.27
CA ALA A 93 6.66 -4.89 -26.66
C ALA A 93 7.85 -5.09 -25.72
N PHE A 94 8.73 -4.10 -25.66
CA PHE A 94 9.78 -4.09 -24.65
C PHE A 94 9.15 -3.72 -23.30
N ARG A 95 9.27 -4.61 -22.32
CA ARG A 95 8.62 -4.52 -21.02
C ARG A 95 9.60 -4.19 -19.91
N VAL A 96 9.26 -3.15 -19.18
CA VAL A 96 9.85 -2.81 -17.90
C VAL A 96 8.85 -3.18 -16.82
N LEU A 97 9.20 -4.11 -15.93
CA LEU A 97 8.40 -4.40 -14.75
C LEU A 97 8.87 -3.50 -13.59
N ALA A 98 7.96 -2.73 -13.02
CA ALA A 98 8.21 -1.96 -11.81
C ALA A 98 7.62 -2.70 -10.60
N LEU A 99 8.45 -2.96 -9.59
CA LEU A 99 8.07 -3.57 -8.31
C LEU A 99 8.20 -2.54 -7.20
N GLY A 100 7.30 -2.55 -6.22
CA GLY A 100 7.33 -1.59 -5.12
C GLY A 100 6.09 -1.64 -4.25
N ASP A 101 5.95 -0.61 -3.43
CA ASP A 101 4.92 -0.50 -2.40
C ASP A 101 3.83 0.54 -2.77
N SER A 102 3.27 1.17 -1.74
CA SER A 102 2.36 2.31 -1.81
C SER A 102 2.78 3.43 -2.78
N PHE A 103 4.08 3.76 -2.86
CA PHE A 103 4.57 4.85 -3.71
C PHE A 103 4.47 4.48 -5.18
N LEU A 104 4.75 3.22 -5.52
CA LEU A 104 4.66 2.75 -6.89
C LEU A 104 3.21 2.48 -7.30
N GLU A 105 2.39 1.93 -6.41
CA GLU A 105 0.95 1.78 -6.64
C GLU A 105 0.30 3.14 -6.96
N ALA A 106 0.77 4.21 -6.31
CA ALA A 106 0.33 5.58 -6.57
C ALA A 106 -1.18 5.75 -6.39
N TYR A 107 -1.73 5.24 -5.29
CA TYR A 107 -3.16 5.31 -4.96
C TYR A 107 -3.65 6.74 -4.65
N SER A 108 -2.73 7.69 -4.43
CA SER A 108 -3.03 9.09 -4.10
C SER A 108 -3.10 10.04 -5.30
N VAL A 109 -2.86 9.53 -6.53
CA VAL A 109 -2.94 10.31 -7.78
C VAL A 109 -3.75 9.56 -8.84
N PRO A 110 -4.33 10.25 -9.85
CA PRO A 110 -4.90 9.58 -11.02
C PRO A 110 -3.90 8.62 -11.69
N LEU A 111 -4.39 7.53 -12.29
CA LEU A 111 -3.53 6.49 -12.88
C LEU A 111 -2.53 7.08 -13.87
N GLU A 112 -2.95 8.02 -14.71
CA GLU A 112 -2.16 8.68 -15.74
C GLU A 112 -0.99 9.50 -15.18
N GLN A 113 -1.04 9.85 -13.89
CA GLN A 113 0.00 10.58 -13.17
C GLN A 113 0.92 9.66 -12.35
N SER A 114 0.64 8.36 -12.30
CA SER A 114 1.55 7.40 -11.67
C SER A 114 2.89 7.35 -12.40
N VAL A 115 3.96 7.05 -11.66
CA VAL A 115 5.33 7.09 -12.19
C VAL A 115 5.51 6.15 -13.39
N THR A 116 4.84 4.99 -13.40
CA THR A 116 4.89 4.02 -14.49
C THR A 116 4.22 4.52 -15.75
N GLN A 117 3.05 5.15 -15.66
CA GLN A 117 2.37 5.73 -16.83
C GLN A 117 3.13 6.93 -17.39
N VAL A 118 3.69 7.78 -16.52
CA VAL A 118 4.54 8.90 -16.95
C VAL A 118 5.81 8.38 -17.63
N LEU A 119 6.43 7.32 -17.09
CA LEU A 119 7.63 6.71 -17.66
C LEU A 119 7.32 6.05 -19.02
N GLU A 120 6.26 5.26 -19.11
CA GLU A 120 5.79 4.63 -20.36
C GLU A 120 5.58 5.68 -21.44
N LYS A 121 4.86 6.76 -21.13
CA LYS A 121 4.59 7.85 -22.08
C LYS A 121 5.87 8.54 -22.56
N ARG A 122 6.89 8.65 -21.70
CA ARG A 122 8.16 9.29 -22.05
C ARG A 122 9.12 8.38 -22.83
N LEU A 123 9.06 7.08 -22.59
CA LEU A 123 9.95 6.11 -23.23
C LEU A 123 9.38 5.56 -24.55
N THR A 124 8.06 5.40 -24.66
CA THR A 124 7.44 4.85 -25.86
C THR A 124 7.60 5.77 -27.06
N ALA A 125 8.08 5.20 -28.16
CA ALA A 125 8.15 5.83 -29.47
C ALA A 125 7.45 4.93 -30.51
N PRO A 126 6.95 5.47 -31.64
CA PRO A 126 6.21 4.68 -32.63
C PRO A 126 6.94 3.43 -33.15
N ALA A 127 8.27 3.46 -33.19
CA ALA A 127 9.10 2.35 -33.67
C ALA A 127 9.60 1.40 -32.56
N CYS A 128 9.33 1.70 -31.29
CA CYS A 128 9.81 0.94 -30.13
C CYS A 128 8.74 1.07 -29.02
N PRO A 129 7.63 0.31 -29.11
CA PRO A 129 6.59 0.33 -28.08
C PRO A 129 7.18 -0.25 -26.78
N ILE A 130 7.06 0.54 -25.70
CA ILE A 130 7.49 0.13 -24.37
C ILE A 130 6.25 0.02 -23.49
N GLU A 131 6.17 -1.06 -22.72
CA GLU A 131 5.19 -1.24 -21.67
C GLU A 131 5.90 -1.11 -20.32
N VAL A 132 5.45 -0.20 -19.47
CA VAL A 132 5.94 -0.10 -18.08
C VAL A 132 4.84 -0.63 -17.18
N ILE A 133 5.04 -1.86 -16.70
CA ILE A 133 4.04 -2.60 -15.94
C ILE A 133 4.15 -2.22 -14.46
N ASN A 134 3.06 -1.73 -13.90
CA ASN A 134 2.98 -1.40 -12.49
C ASN A 134 2.58 -2.62 -11.65
N ALA A 135 3.54 -3.20 -10.90
CA ALA A 135 3.29 -4.25 -9.93
C ALA A 135 3.46 -3.77 -8.48
N GLY A 136 3.30 -2.46 -8.24
CA GLY A 136 3.28 -1.88 -6.91
C GLY A 136 1.97 -2.16 -6.18
N VAL A 137 2.05 -2.51 -4.89
CA VAL A 137 0.88 -2.78 -4.04
C VAL A 137 1.08 -2.16 -2.66
N ALA A 138 0.09 -1.42 -2.16
CA ALA A 138 0.15 -0.82 -0.84
C ALA A 138 0.46 -1.83 0.25
N GLY A 139 1.47 -1.46 1.03
CA GLY A 139 1.95 -2.17 2.21
C GLY A 139 2.89 -3.33 1.93
N TYR A 140 3.20 -3.62 0.66
CA TYR A 140 4.26 -4.56 0.36
C TYR A 140 5.60 -4.06 0.91
N SER A 141 6.50 -5.02 1.13
CA SER A 141 7.92 -4.76 1.22
C SER A 141 8.69 -5.73 0.34
N THR A 142 10.03 -5.67 0.37
CA THR A 142 10.91 -6.35 -0.59
C THR A 142 10.71 -7.88 -0.67
N ASP A 143 10.31 -8.51 0.42
CA ASP A 143 9.86 -9.92 0.43
C ASP A 143 8.62 -10.17 -0.44
N GLN A 144 7.56 -9.39 -0.25
CA GLN A 144 6.34 -9.48 -1.04
C GLN A 144 6.57 -9.06 -2.50
N GLU A 145 7.40 -8.05 -2.75
CA GLU A 145 7.80 -7.63 -4.10
C GLU A 145 8.52 -8.75 -4.85
N TYR A 146 9.45 -9.44 -4.18
CA TYR A 146 10.15 -10.60 -4.73
C TYR A 146 9.20 -11.75 -5.05
N LEU A 147 8.25 -12.05 -4.15
CA LEU A 147 7.27 -13.10 -4.36
C LEU A 147 6.27 -12.74 -5.47
N ALA A 148 5.82 -11.48 -5.52
CA ALA A 148 4.95 -10.97 -6.58
C ALA A 148 5.64 -11.05 -7.96
N TYR A 149 6.95 -10.77 -8.03
CA TYR A 149 7.74 -11.02 -9.23
C TYR A 149 7.72 -12.50 -9.63
N ARG A 150 8.00 -13.40 -8.69
CA ARG A 150 8.05 -14.84 -8.98
C ARG A 150 6.71 -15.43 -9.41
N GLN A 151 5.61 -14.96 -8.83
CA GLN A 151 4.28 -15.50 -9.08
C GLN A 151 3.61 -14.89 -10.31
N GLU A 152 3.72 -13.56 -10.47
CA GLU A 152 2.98 -12.81 -11.48
C GLU A 152 3.91 -12.04 -12.43
N GLY A 153 4.87 -11.28 -11.90
CA GLY A 153 5.74 -10.40 -12.69
C GLY A 153 6.52 -11.11 -13.81
N VAL A 154 7.04 -12.32 -13.54
CA VAL A 154 7.82 -13.12 -14.49
C VAL A 154 7.03 -13.53 -15.73
N ARG A 155 5.69 -13.65 -15.60
CA ARG A 155 4.79 -14.07 -16.69
C ARG A 155 4.68 -13.04 -17.80
N TYR A 156 5.05 -11.78 -17.52
CA TYR A 156 5.11 -10.73 -18.53
C TYR A 156 6.41 -10.74 -19.35
N HIS A 157 7.36 -11.63 -19.05
CA HIS A 157 8.67 -11.69 -19.72
C HIS A 157 9.38 -10.31 -19.79
N PRO A 158 9.53 -9.59 -18.67
CA PRO A 158 10.15 -8.27 -18.68
C PRO A 158 11.64 -8.38 -19.05
N GLN A 159 12.12 -7.43 -19.87
CA GLN A 159 13.55 -7.33 -20.18
C GLN A 159 14.29 -6.50 -19.11
N VAL A 160 13.57 -5.66 -18.37
CA VAL A 160 14.10 -4.87 -17.26
C VAL A 160 13.15 -4.99 -16.07
N VAL A 161 13.70 -5.23 -14.89
CA VAL A 161 12.98 -5.14 -13.62
C VAL A 161 13.55 -3.97 -12.83
N VAL A 162 12.70 -3.06 -12.39
CA VAL A 162 13.07 -1.88 -11.58
C VAL A 162 12.39 -2.00 -10.23
N LEU A 163 13.19 -1.99 -9.16
CA LEU A 163 12.71 -1.98 -7.78
C LEU A 163 12.57 -0.54 -7.29
N PHE A 164 11.34 -0.10 -7.04
CA PHE A 164 10.99 1.17 -6.41
C PHE A 164 10.93 0.99 -4.90
N PHE A 165 12.11 0.85 -4.33
CA PHE A 165 12.31 0.65 -2.92
C PHE A 165 12.10 1.93 -2.10
N PHE A 166 11.42 1.81 -0.96
CA PHE A 166 11.30 2.86 0.04
C PHE A 166 11.73 2.37 1.43
N TYR A 167 12.06 3.30 2.34
CA TYR A 167 12.79 2.95 3.57
C TYR A 167 12.00 2.01 4.52
N ASN A 168 10.65 2.07 4.51
CA ASN A 168 9.83 1.16 5.32
C ASN A 168 9.96 -0.29 4.88
N ASP A 169 10.32 -0.55 3.62
CA ASP A 169 10.38 -1.90 3.09
C ASP A 169 11.46 -2.72 3.80
N VAL A 170 12.58 -2.10 4.18
CA VAL A 170 13.65 -2.77 4.94
C VAL A 170 13.14 -3.31 6.26
N LEU A 171 12.42 -2.46 6.99
CA LEU A 171 11.96 -2.78 8.34
C LEU A 171 10.84 -3.82 8.29
N ALA A 172 9.96 -3.74 7.29
CA ALA A 172 8.84 -4.65 7.11
C ALA A 172 9.25 -6.02 6.53
N THR A 173 10.38 -6.12 5.82
CA THR A 173 10.86 -7.38 5.19
C THR A 173 11.12 -8.50 6.21
N ILE A 174 11.51 -8.14 7.44
CA ILE A 174 11.79 -9.10 8.53
C ILE A 174 10.62 -9.25 9.51
N SER A 175 9.48 -8.60 9.22
CA SER A 175 8.28 -8.67 10.05
C SER A 175 7.26 -9.61 9.42
N SER A 176 6.69 -10.53 10.21
CA SER A 176 5.59 -11.37 9.76
C SER A 176 4.22 -10.66 9.78
N PHE A 177 4.20 -9.36 10.07
CA PHE A 177 2.99 -8.57 10.23
C PHE A 177 3.18 -7.12 9.77
N GLU A 178 2.27 -6.61 8.94
CA GLU A 178 2.33 -5.25 8.40
C GLU A 178 0.91 -4.76 8.12
N TYR A 179 0.62 -3.48 8.36
CA TYR A 179 -0.76 -2.95 8.36
C TYR A 179 -1.79 -3.83 9.08
N GLY A 180 -1.43 -4.43 10.23
CA GLY A 180 -2.36 -5.24 11.00
C GLY A 180 -2.72 -6.58 10.35
N ARG A 181 -1.96 -7.01 9.34
CA ARG A 181 -2.19 -8.22 8.56
C ARG A 181 -0.92 -9.08 8.52
N PRO A 182 -1.05 -10.40 8.56
CA PRO A 182 0.09 -11.29 8.39
C PRO A 182 0.65 -11.22 6.97
N LYS A 183 1.96 -11.38 6.84
CA LYS A 183 2.70 -11.34 5.57
C LYS A 183 3.82 -12.40 5.56
N PRO A 184 4.34 -12.80 4.39
CA PRO A 184 5.49 -13.69 4.34
C PRO A 184 6.71 -13.04 4.99
N VAL A 185 7.76 -13.83 5.24
CA VAL A 185 9.05 -13.32 5.72
C VAL A 185 10.17 -13.99 4.94
N LEU A 186 11.15 -13.22 4.48
CA LEU A 186 12.39 -13.80 3.96
C LEU A 186 13.37 -14.05 5.10
N ASP A 187 13.68 -15.33 5.34
CA ASP A 187 14.69 -15.76 6.30
C ASP A 187 16.07 -15.80 5.64
N PHE A 188 16.92 -14.85 5.99
CA PHE A 188 18.28 -14.70 5.48
C PHE A 188 19.35 -15.46 6.31
N ARG A 189 18.96 -16.27 7.31
CA ARG A 189 19.92 -17.09 8.08
C ARG A 189 20.64 -18.15 7.23
N PRO A 190 19.97 -18.82 6.27
CA PRO A 190 20.64 -19.73 5.34
C PRO A 190 21.33 -18.97 4.19
N MET A 191 22.24 -19.63 3.47
CA MET A 191 22.95 -19.06 2.31
C MET A 191 22.00 -18.60 1.19
N HIS A 192 20.90 -19.34 0.99
CA HIS A 192 19.81 -18.96 0.09
C HIS A 192 18.60 -18.58 0.94
N PRO A 193 18.04 -17.37 0.81
CA PRO A 193 16.90 -16.96 1.61
C PRO A 193 15.72 -17.90 1.42
N LEU A 194 15.10 -18.29 2.53
CA LEU A 194 13.90 -19.13 2.52
C LEU A 194 12.66 -18.27 2.79
N VAL A 195 11.54 -18.65 2.19
CA VAL A 195 10.24 -18.05 2.52
C VAL A 195 9.72 -18.72 3.78
N ALA A 196 9.52 -17.94 4.83
CA ALA A 196 8.86 -18.34 6.06
C ALA A 196 7.44 -17.75 6.10
N ASN A 197 6.60 -18.30 6.98
CA ASN A 197 5.19 -17.93 7.11
C ASN A 197 4.36 -18.22 5.84
N GLU A 198 4.66 -19.33 5.14
CA GLU A 198 3.93 -19.80 3.97
C GLU A 198 3.26 -21.17 4.29
N PRO A 199 1.93 -21.31 4.10
CA PRO A 199 1.00 -20.28 3.64
C PRO A 199 0.78 -19.21 4.70
N VAL A 200 0.65 -17.95 4.25
CA VAL A 200 0.35 -16.81 5.11
C VAL A 200 -1.06 -16.97 5.66
N PRO A 201 -1.27 -16.96 6.98
CA PRO A 201 -2.60 -17.11 7.56
C PRO A 201 -3.50 -15.92 7.18
N PRO A 202 -4.84 -16.04 7.19
CA PRO A 202 -5.72 -14.90 7.03
C PRO A 202 -5.60 -13.94 8.23
N ALA A 203 -5.87 -12.66 8.00
CA ALA A 203 -5.90 -11.67 9.07
C ALA A 203 -6.97 -12.03 10.13
N PRO A 204 -6.70 -11.82 11.43
CA PRO A 204 -7.71 -12.04 12.46
C PRO A 204 -8.92 -11.13 12.20
N PRO A 205 -10.15 -11.61 12.48
CA PRO A 205 -11.35 -10.82 12.24
C PRO A 205 -11.27 -9.52 13.06
N PRO A 206 -11.74 -8.38 12.50
CA PRO A 206 -11.77 -7.14 13.25
C PRO A 206 -12.61 -7.32 14.51
N PRO A 207 -12.27 -6.65 15.63
CA PRO A 207 -13.09 -6.68 16.83
C PRO A 207 -14.51 -6.25 16.47
N ALA A 208 -15.51 -7.02 16.96
CA ALA A 208 -16.90 -6.84 16.60
C ALA A 208 -17.32 -5.36 16.74
N PRO A 209 -17.93 -4.76 15.70
CA PRO A 209 -18.38 -3.38 15.80
C PRO A 209 -19.41 -3.27 16.93
N SER A 210 -19.13 -2.45 17.95
CA SER A 210 -20.15 -2.08 18.93
C SER A 210 -21.32 -1.48 18.15
N THR A 211 -22.50 -2.06 18.29
CA THR A 211 -23.74 -1.65 17.60
C THR A 211 -24.10 -0.21 17.92
N ARG A 212 -23.50 0.75 17.21
CA ARG A 212 -23.98 2.13 17.18
C ARG A 212 -24.86 2.24 15.95
N ARG A 213 -26.18 2.16 16.17
CA ARG A 213 -27.20 2.48 15.18
C ARG A 213 -26.85 3.83 14.55
N ARG A 214 -26.37 3.84 13.30
CA ARG A 214 -26.39 5.05 12.49
C ARG A 214 -27.87 5.37 12.25
N LYS A 215 -28.36 6.48 12.81
CA LYS A 215 -29.58 7.10 12.31
C LYS A 215 -29.28 7.48 10.86
N ALA A 216 -30.07 6.95 9.94
CA ALA A 216 -30.05 7.36 8.55
C ALA A 216 -30.49 8.82 8.49
N GLU A 217 -29.58 9.70 8.12
CA GLU A 217 -29.91 11.05 7.72
C GLU A 217 -30.06 11.03 6.20
N VAL A 218 -31.31 11.17 5.77
CA VAL A 218 -31.71 11.24 4.37
C VAL A 218 -31.13 12.53 3.79
N ARG A 219 -30.14 12.42 2.90
CA ARG A 219 -29.73 13.53 2.03
C ARG A 219 -30.64 13.53 0.82
N SER A 220 -31.43 14.59 0.69
CA SER A 220 -32.18 14.94 -0.51
C SER A 220 -31.23 15.48 -1.58
N ASP A 221 -31.44 15.02 -2.81
CA ASP A 221 -30.79 15.47 -4.04
C ASP A 221 -30.87 16.99 -4.22
N GLY A 222 -29.78 17.55 -4.73
CA GLY A 222 -29.69 18.93 -5.18
C GLY A 222 -28.69 19.00 -6.33
N SER A 223 -29.20 18.84 -7.54
CA SER A 223 -28.51 19.14 -8.80
C SER A 223 -28.14 20.61 -8.87
N ASN A 224 -26.90 20.92 -9.24
CA ASN A 224 -26.63 22.12 -10.03
C ASN A 224 -25.30 22.01 -10.78
N ALA A 225 -25.39 22.15 -12.10
CA ALA A 225 -24.28 22.31 -13.01
C ALA A 225 -23.89 23.79 -13.13
N GLY A 226 -22.59 24.08 -13.29
CA GLY A 226 -22.05 25.41 -13.60
C GLY A 226 -20.55 25.36 -13.92
N PRO A 227 -20.02 26.23 -14.81
CA PRO A 227 -18.94 25.85 -15.71
C PRO A 227 -17.52 26.30 -15.28
N GLY A 228 -16.53 25.54 -15.78
CA GLY A 228 -15.24 25.98 -16.33
C GLY A 228 -14.37 26.96 -15.54
N SER A 229 -13.16 26.51 -15.16
CA SER A 229 -11.96 27.35 -15.27
C SER A 229 -10.75 26.48 -15.62
N THR A 230 -10.16 26.78 -16.77
CA THR A 230 -8.88 26.26 -17.23
C THR A 230 -7.77 27.11 -16.61
N THR A 231 -6.82 26.49 -15.91
CA THR A 231 -5.58 27.16 -15.53
C THR A 231 -4.41 26.31 -16.00
N GLY A 232 -3.76 26.81 -17.04
CA GLY A 232 -2.62 26.16 -17.68
C GLY A 232 -1.40 26.17 -16.77
N TRP A 233 -0.80 25.00 -16.60
CA TRP A 233 0.55 24.87 -16.07
C TRP A 233 1.55 24.89 -17.23
N ARG A 234 2.43 25.89 -17.20
CA ARG A 234 3.54 26.07 -18.14
C ARG A 234 4.48 24.87 -18.08
N SER A 235 4.83 24.37 -19.26
CA SER A 235 5.82 23.32 -19.48
C SER A 235 7.20 23.72 -18.92
N LEU A 236 7.76 22.91 -18.03
CA LEU A 236 9.18 22.93 -17.71
C LEU A 236 9.89 21.86 -18.53
N GLY A 237 10.83 22.31 -19.37
CA GLY A 237 12.02 21.60 -19.84
C GLY A 237 11.88 20.17 -20.37
N SER A 238 11.89 20.03 -21.69
CA SER A 238 12.18 18.75 -22.36
C SER A 238 13.63 18.32 -22.09
N PHE A 239 13.83 17.36 -21.18
CA PHE A 239 15.06 16.56 -21.17
C PHE A 239 14.94 15.48 -22.25
N GLY A 240 15.69 15.67 -23.34
CA GLY A 240 15.79 14.69 -24.42
C GLY A 240 16.60 13.48 -23.99
N LEU A 241 15.95 12.45 -23.46
CA LEU A 241 16.50 11.11 -23.37
C LEU A 241 16.25 10.42 -24.71
N SER A 242 17.27 10.34 -25.56
CA SER A 242 17.23 9.49 -26.76
C SER A 242 17.40 8.04 -26.32
N ALA A 243 16.30 7.32 -26.15
CA ALA A 243 16.31 5.87 -26.00
C ALA A 243 16.64 5.26 -27.38
N ARG A 244 17.90 4.87 -27.60
CA ARG A 244 18.23 4.01 -28.75
C ARG A 244 17.72 2.61 -28.44
N CYS A 245 16.77 2.14 -29.24
CA CYS A 245 16.22 0.79 -29.16
C CYS A 245 17.35 -0.21 -29.50
N ILE A 246 17.95 -0.82 -28.48
CA ILE A 246 18.89 -1.93 -28.66
C ILE A 246 18.01 -3.13 -29.00
N ARG A 247 17.86 -3.44 -30.29
CA ARG A 247 17.35 -4.75 -30.70
C ARG A 247 18.38 -5.77 -30.23
N GLN A 248 18.05 -6.60 -29.26
CA GLN A 248 18.79 -7.83 -29.04
C GLN A 248 18.56 -8.70 -30.28
N THR A 249 19.54 -8.68 -31.19
CA THR A 249 19.66 -9.70 -32.23
C THR A 249 20.12 -10.97 -31.53
N SER A 250 19.20 -11.90 -31.34
CA SER A 250 19.49 -13.31 -31.09
C SER A 250 20.08 -13.96 -32.34
#